data_AF-A0A956ZV94-F1
#
_entry.id   AF-A0A956ZV94-F1
#
_cell.length_a   1.000
_cell.length_b   1.000
_cell.length_c   1.000
_cell.angle_alpha   90.00
_cell.angle_beta   90.00
_cell.angle_gamma   90.00
#
_symmetry.space_group_name_H-M   'P 1'
#
loop_
_entity.id
_entity.type
_entity.pdbx_description
1 polymer ?
#
loop_
_entity_poly.entity_id
_entity_poly.type
_entity_poly.pdbx_seq_one_letter_code
_entity_poly.pdbx_strand_id
1 'polypeptide(L)'
;MAKLFQHWVFLIALAIALLIGVASYYFARPALEVLRLARASSHWTETTAQVTSAVIDSNYSGVSSSTPNYHTPQVRYSYEVNGQAYESDTILFGHLRLTNRAGKAAAQRILDPYRNYPIVSAYYNPENPAQAVLEPGFKLRSLHALANVGLGFAIALGVLGAGFWLDPPFAKLSVIQQSTDVAKEALLAEESRG
;
A
#
# COMPACT_ATOMS: atom_id res chain seq x y z
N MET A 1 26.70 -4.40 31.23
CA MET A 1 26.81 -4.67 29.78
C MET A 1 25.47 -5.07 29.13
N ALA A 2 24.67 -5.97 29.71
CA ALA A 2 23.37 -6.38 29.14
C ALA A 2 22.36 -5.23 28.90
N LYS A 3 22.27 -4.26 29.81
CA LYS A 3 21.37 -3.09 29.65
C LYS A 3 21.73 -2.24 28.43
N LEU A 4 23.02 -1.98 28.19
CA LEU A 4 23.48 -1.17 27.06
C LEU A 4 23.08 -1.84 25.74
N PHE A 5 23.29 -3.14 25.62
CA PHE A 5 22.90 -3.94 24.47
C PHE A 5 21.39 -3.87 24.17
N GLN A 6 20.54 -3.96 25.20
CA GLN A 6 19.09 -3.90 25.04
C GLN A 6 18.57 -2.54 24.55
N HIS A 7 19.20 -1.43 24.96
CA HIS A 7 18.83 -0.10 24.47
C HIS A 7 19.19 0.08 22.99
N TRP A 8 20.35 -0.43 22.55
CA TRP A 8 20.74 -0.40 21.15
C TRP A 8 19.80 -1.23 20.26
N VAL A 9 19.39 -2.42 20.73
CA VAL A 9 18.40 -3.25 20.02
C VAL A 9 17.07 -2.51 19.87
N PHE A 10 16.59 -1.83 20.92
CA PHE A 10 15.37 -1.03 20.85
C PHE A 10 15.47 0.13 19.86
N LEU A 11 16.58 0.88 19.88
CA LEU A 11 16.79 2.01 18.96
C LEU A 11 16.87 1.55 17.49
N ILE A 12 17.50 0.41 17.23
CA ILE A 12 17.55 -0.18 15.88
C ILE A 12 16.15 -0.61 15.43
N ALA A 13 15.37 -1.28 16.30
CA ALA A 13 14.01 -1.67 15.99
C ALA A 13 13.11 -0.46 15.70
N LEU A 14 13.24 0.61 16.50
CA LEU A 14 12.51 1.86 16.30
C LEU A 14 12.88 2.53 14.96
N ALA A 15 14.18 2.58 14.63
CA ALA A 15 14.64 3.13 13.36
C ALA A 15 14.09 2.35 12.16
N ILE A 16 14.09 1.01 12.23
CA ILE A 16 13.50 0.14 11.19
C ILE A 16 11.99 0.40 11.07
N ALA A 17 11.28 0.51 12.19
CA ALA A 17 9.84 0.79 12.19
C ALA A 17 9.51 2.15 11.56
N LEU A 18 10.30 3.19 11.86
CA LEU A 18 10.16 4.51 11.22
C LEU A 18 10.44 4.46 9.72
N LEU A 19 11.47 3.74 9.29
CA LEU A 19 11.78 3.56 7.87
C LEU A 19 10.64 2.83 7.14
N ILE A 20 10.06 1.79 7.75
CA ILE A 20 8.89 1.09 7.22
C ILE A 20 7.68 2.03 7.15
N GLY A 21 7.44 2.84 8.18
CA GLY A 21 6.35 3.81 8.21
C GLY A 21 6.47 4.88 7.11
N VAL A 22 7.67 5.44 6.95
CA VAL A 22 7.97 6.42 5.89
C VAL A 22 7.83 5.79 4.51
N ALA A 23 8.38 4.60 4.30
CA ALA A 23 8.21 3.86 3.05
C ALA A 23 6.73 3.60 2.76
N SER A 24 5.97 3.11 3.74
CA SER A 24 4.52 2.84 3.62
C SER A 24 3.74 4.11 3.25
N TYR A 25 4.10 5.26 3.82
CA TYR A 25 3.49 6.54 3.47
C TYR A 25 3.76 6.93 2.01
N TYR A 26 5.01 6.80 1.53
CA TYR A 26 5.35 7.05 0.13
C TYR A 26 4.62 6.11 -0.82
N PHE A 27 4.44 4.83 -0.45
CA PHE A 27 3.66 3.87 -1.24
C PHE A 27 2.15 4.09 -1.15
N ALA A 28 1.63 4.69 -0.07
CA ALA A 28 0.20 4.94 0.13
C ALA A 28 -0.32 6.19 -0.61
N ARG A 29 0.52 7.21 -0.81
CA ARG A 29 0.14 8.43 -1.54
C ARG A 29 -0.54 8.16 -2.90
N PRO A 30 0.05 7.35 -3.81
CA PRO A 30 -0.60 7.06 -5.09
C PRO A 30 -1.90 6.26 -4.94
N ALA A 31 -2.06 5.46 -3.87
CA ALA A 31 -3.29 4.70 -3.62
C ALA A 31 -4.46 5.63 -3.26
N LEU A 32 -4.22 6.70 -2.49
CA LEU A 32 -5.24 7.70 -2.19
C LEU A 32 -5.65 8.50 -3.42
N GLU A 33 -4.69 8.83 -4.28
CA GLU A 33 -4.95 9.51 -5.55
C GLU A 33 -5.78 8.63 -6.49
N VAL A 34 -5.43 7.34 -6.62
CA VAL A 34 -6.23 6.36 -7.37
C VAL A 34 -7.67 6.29 -6.86
N LEU A 35 -7.90 6.27 -5.55
CA LEU A 35 -9.24 6.28 -4.98
C LEU A 35 -10.01 7.56 -5.30
N ARG A 36 -9.34 8.71 -5.21
CA ARG A 36 -9.93 10.01 -5.55
C ARG A 36 -10.32 10.05 -7.02
N LEU A 37 -9.42 9.65 -7.92
CA LEU A 37 -9.66 9.64 -9.37
C LEU A 37 -10.72 8.62 -9.76
N ALA A 38 -10.71 7.42 -9.18
CA ALA A 38 -11.75 6.42 -9.40
C ALA A 38 -13.14 6.93 -8.98
N ARG A 39 -13.23 7.70 -7.89
CA ARG A 39 -14.49 8.32 -7.46
C ARG A 39 -14.89 9.50 -8.34
N ALA A 40 -13.93 10.34 -8.73
CA ALA A 40 -14.21 11.49 -9.60
C ALA A 40 -14.67 11.03 -10.99
N SER A 41 -14.06 9.97 -11.51
CA SER A 41 -14.33 9.49 -12.86
C SER A 41 -15.74 8.96 -13.08
N SER A 42 -16.46 8.59 -12.02
CA SER A 42 -17.88 8.23 -12.15
C SER A 42 -18.77 9.38 -12.61
N HIS A 43 -18.28 10.62 -12.57
CA HIS A 43 -18.99 11.83 -12.99
C HIS A 43 -18.30 12.54 -14.17
N TRP A 44 -17.29 11.91 -14.77
CA TRP A 44 -16.57 12.48 -15.91
C TRP A 44 -17.43 12.45 -17.18
N THR A 45 -17.09 13.33 -18.12
CA THR A 45 -17.87 13.46 -19.35
C THR A 45 -17.49 12.35 -20.31
N GLU A 46 -18.51 11.68 -20.86
CA GLU A 46 -18.33 10.63 -21.85
C GLU A 46 -17.96 11.23 -23.21
N THR A 47 -17.01 10.59 -23.90
CA THR A 47 -16.61 10.90 -25.27
C THR A 47 -16.35 9.59 -26.04
N THR A 48 -16.42 9.66 -27.35
CA THR A 48 -16.06 8.53 -28.22
C THR A 48 -14.53 8.48 -28.35
N ALA A 49 -13.96 7.30 -28.11
CA ALA A 49 -12.54 7.04 -28.24
C ALA A 49 -12.26 5.93 -29.27
N GLN A 50 -11.11 6.04 -29.93
CA GLN A 50 -10.60 5.04 -30.85
C GLN A 50 -9.40 4.31 -30.23
N VAL A 51 -9.53 3.01 -30.06
CA VAL A 51 -8.46 2.13 -29.58
C VAL A 51 -7.37 2.04 -30.66
N THR A 52 -6.16 2.47 -30.31
CA THR A 52 -4.97 2.42 -31.17
C THR A 52 -4.09 1.20 -30.87
N SER A 53 -4.16 0.67 -29.64
CA SER A 53 -3.40 -0.52 -29.25
C SER A 53 -4.08 -1.27 -28.11
N ALA A 54 -4.03 -2.61 -28.12
CA ALA A 54 -4.53 -3.45 -27.03
C ALA A 54 -3.63 -4.68 -26.84
N VAL A 55 -2.68 -4.61 -25.91
CA VAL A 55 -1.60 -5.60 -25.72
C VAL A 55 -1.54 -6.09 -24.28
N ILE A 56 -1.01 -7.30 -24.09
CA ILE A 56 -0.67 -7.81 -22.76
C ILE A 56 0.82 -7.57 -22.58
N ASP A 57 1.17 -6.72 -21.63
CA ASP A 57 2.55 -6.58 -21.19
C ASP A 57 2.88 -7.72 -20.21
N SER A 58 3.92 -8.48 -20.54
CA SER A 58 4.41 -9.58 -19.74
C SER A 58 5.88 -9.37 -19.43
N ASN A 59 6.17 -8.96 -18.19
CA ASN A 59 7.54 -8.91 -17.71
C ASN A 59 8.02 -10.33 -17.42
N TYR A 60 8.76 -10.91 -18.37
CA TYR A 60 9.54 -12.13 -18.17
C TYR A 60 10.87 -11.77 -17.52
N SER A 61 10.94 -11.72 -16.20
CA SER A 61 12.23 -11.65 -15.50
C SER A 61 12.89 -13.03 -15.60
N GLY A 62 13.66 -13.25 -16.66
CA GLY A 62 14.37 -14.49 -16.95
C GLY A 62 15.59 -14.70 -16.06
N VAL A 63 15.41 -14.82 -14.74
CA VAL A 63 16.41 -15.34 -13.79
C VAL A 63 15.62 -15.99 -12.65
N SER A 64 15.67 -17.30 -12.51
CA SER A 64 14.92 -18.12 -11.53
C SER A 64 13.46 -18.45 -11.89
N SER A 65 13.16 -19.74 -11.92
CA SER A 65 11.84 -20.37 -12.10
C SER A 65 10.81 -20.05 -11.00
N SER A 66 11.19 -19.22 -10.01
CA SER A 66 10.36 -18.88 -8.85
C SER A 66 9.80 -17.45 -8.87
N THR A 67 10.09 -16.64 -9.89
CA THR A 67 9.56 -15.28 -9.98
C THR A 67 8.14 -15.28 -10.57
N PRO A 68 7.14 -14.62 -9.95
CA PRO A 68 5.77 -14.62 -10.46
C PRO A 68 5.72 -13.98 -11.85
N ASN A 69 5.18 -14.69 -12.84
CA ASN A 69 4.83 -14.08 -14.13
C ASN A 69 3.67 -13.11 -13.90
N TYR A 70 3.84 -11.86 -14.33
CA TYR A 70 2.80 -10.84 -14.29
C TYR A 70 2.27 -10.58 -15.68
N HIS A 71 0.95 -10.48 -15.80
CA HIS A 71 0.28 -10.09 -17.02
C HIS A 71 -0.51 -8.81 -16.77
N THR A 72 -0.16 -7.75 -17.50
CA THR A 72 -0.80 -6.44 -17.39
C THR A 72 -1.50 -6.13 -18.72
N PRO A 73 -2.85 -6.04 -18.76
CA PRO A 73 -3.54 -5.56 -19.95
C PRO A 73 -3.26 -4.06 -20.13
N GLN A 74 -2.85 -3.66 -21.32
CA GLN A 74 -2.66 -2.27 -21.72
C GLN A 74 -3.52 -1.96 -22.94
N VAL A 75 -4.27 -0.86 -22.90
CA VAL A 75 -5.07 -0.37 -24.01
C VAL A 75 -4.71 1.09 -24.21
N ARG A 76 -4.22 1.46 -25.40
CA ARG A 76 -4.04 2.86 -25.80
C ARG A 76 -5.19 3.28 -26.68
N TYR A 77 -5.67 4.49 -26.48
CA TYR A 77 -6.77 5.05 -27.26
C TYR A 77 -6.60 6.56 -27.43
N SER A 78 -7.12 7.06 -28.54
CA SER A 78 -7.22 8.48 -28.84
C SER A 78 -8.67 8.95 -28.76
N TYR A 79 -8.87 10.21 -28.41
CA TYR A 79 -10.18 10.85 -28.32
C TYR A 79 -10.04 12.34 -28.60
N GLU A 80 -11.15 12.99 -28.90
CA GLU A 80 -11.18 14.42 -29.20
C GLU A 80 -12.04 15.16 -28.18
N VAL A 81 -11.55 16.33 -27.73
CA VAL A 81 -12.29 17.26 -26.88
C VAL A 81 -12.12 18.65 -27.47
N ASN A 82 -13.23 19.29 -27.85
CA ASN A 82 -13.25 20.65 -28.41
C ASN A 82 -12.30 20.86 -29.61
N GLY A 83 -12.20 19.90 -30.55
CA GLY A 83 -11.31 20.03 -31.71
C GLY A 83 -9.85 19.63 -31.45
N GLN A 84 -9.51 19.27 -30.21
CA GLN A 84 -8.14 18.88 -29.83
C GLN A 84 -8.07 17.38 -29.55
N ALA A 85 -7.11 16.72 -30.19
CA ALA A 85 -6.84 15.30 -29.98
C ALA A 85 -6.04 15.07 -28.69
N TYR A 86 -6.45 14.04 -27.95
CA TYR A 86 -5.80 13.55 -26.74
C TYR A 86 -5.60 12.04 -26.83
N GLU A 87 -4.64 11.53 -26.07
CA GLU A 87 -4.36 10.11 -25.94
C GLU A 87 -4.36 9.72 -24.46
N SER A 88 -4.81 8.51 -24.16
CA SER A 88 -4.71 7.91 -22.83
C SER A 88 -4.54 6.40 -22.94
N ASP A 89 -4.02 5.80 -21.89
CA ASP A 89 -3.80 4.35 -21.77
C ASP A 89 -4.49 3.73 -20.54
N THR A 90 -5.31 4.53 -19.85
CA THR A 90 -5.94 4.12 -18.59
C THR A 90 -7.24 3.37 -18.87
N ILE A 91 -7.23 2.06 -18.59
CA ILE A 91 -8.46 1.23 -18.61
C ILE A 91 -9.32 1.56 -17.38
N LEU A 92 -8.74 1.54 -16.19
CA LEU A 92 -9.38 1.88 -14.92
C LEU A 92 -8.35 2.48 -13.96
N PHE A 93 -8.79 3.28 -13.00
CA PHE A 93 -7.91 3.78 -11.94
C PHE A 93 -7.63 2.67 -10.92
N GLY A 94 -6.42 2.11 -10.97
CA GLY A 94 -5.97 0.99 -10.15
C GLY A 94 -4.88 0.17 -10.83
N HIS A 95 -4.31 -0.80 -10.12
CA HIS A 95 -3.32 -1.71 -10.68
C HIS A 95 -3.98 -3.02 -11.16
N LEU A 96 -4.01 -3.23 -12.47
CA LEU A 96 -4.41 -4.49 -13.12
C LEU A 96 -3.19 -5.41 -13.29
N ARG A 97 -2.59 -5.84 -12.17
CA ARG A 97 -1.44 -6.75 -12.20
C ARG A 97 -1.90 -8.17 -11.89
N LEU A 98 -2.02 -9.00 -12.91
CA LEU A 98 -2.59 -10.34 -12.76
C LEU A 98 -1.51 -11.39 -12.45
N THR A 99 -1.74 -12.09 -11.32
CA THR A 99 -1.15 -13.34 -10.83
C THR A 99 -1.05 -14.50 -11.82
N ASN A 100 -0.02 -15.35 -11.78
CA ASN A 100 -0.10 -16.80 -12.07
C ASN A 100 -0.51 -17.23 -13.51
N ARG A 101 -0.59 -18.56 -13.76
CA ARG A 101 -0.96 -19.12 -15.08
C ARG A 101 -2.34 -18.68 -15.58
N ALA A 102 -3.29 -18.40 -14.67
CA ALA A 102 -4.61 -17.91 -15.06
C ALA A 102 -4.61 -16.40 -15.40
N GLY A 103 -3.56 -15.66 -15.01
CA GLY A 103 -3.44 -14.24 -15.26
C GLY A 103 -3.44 -13.85 -16.73
N LYS A 104 -2.81 -14.66 -17.61
CA LYS A 104 -2.81 -14.39 -19.05
C LYS A 104 -4.22 -14.49 -19.65
N ALA A 105 -4.99 -15.51 -19.29
CA ALA A 105 -6.36 -15.69 -19.76
C ALA A 105 -7.29 -14.59 -19.22
N ALA A 106 -7.09 -14.16 -17.97
CA ALA A 106 -7.83 -13.03 -17.40
C ALA A 106 -7.48 -11.70 -18.09
N ALA A 107 -6.21 -11.44 -18.37
CA ALA A 107 -5.76 -10.26 -19.12
C ALA A 107 -6.36 -10.25 -20.53
N GLN A 108 -6.37 -11.41 -21.20
CA GLN A 108 -7.00 -11.57 -22.51
C GLN A 108 -8.48 -11.20 -22.47
N ARG A 109 -9.25 -11.73 -21.51
CA ARG A 109 -10.68 -11.42 -21.36
C ARG A 109 -10.96 -9.93 -21.13
N ILE A 110 -10.04 -9.22 -20.48
CA ILE A 110 -10.14 -7.76 -20.30
C ILE A 110 -9.92 -7.04 -21.63
N LEU A 111 -8.99 -7.52 -22.46
CA LEU A 111 -8.65 -6.89 -23.75
C LEU A 111 -9.62 -7.25 -24.89
N ASP A 112 -10.33 -8.38 -24.80
CA ASP A 112 -11.19 -8.86 -25.88
C ASP A 112 -12.20 -7.82 -26.38
N PRO A 113 -12.93 -7.07 -25.52
CA PRO A 113 -13.82 -6.01 -25.99
C PRO A 113 -13.09 -4.92 -26.79
N TYR A 114 -11.91 -4.48 -26.34
CA TYR A 114 -11.13 -3.42 -26.96
C TYR A 114 -10.44 -3.86 -28.27
N ARG A 115 -10.18 -5.17 -28.42
CA ARG A 115 -9.64 -5.74 -29.67
C ARG A 115 -10.71 -5.95 -30.73
N ASN A 116 -11.92 -6.32 -30.30
CA ASN A 116 -13.02 -6.63 -31.20
C ASN A 116 -13.79 -5.37 -31.61
N TYR A 117 -13.81 -4.35 -30.75
CA TYR A 117 -14.53 -3.11 -30.96
C TYR A 117 -13.57 -1.93 -30.75
N PRO A 118 -12.96 -1.41 -31.84
CA PRO A 118 -11.96 -0.34 -31.72
C PRO A 118 -12.58 1.02 -31.41
N ILE A 119 -13.91 1.17 -31.50
CA ILE A 119 -14.62 2.38 -31.08
C ILE A 119 -15.28 2.07 -29.74
N VAL A 120 -14.92 2.83 -28.70
CA VAL A 120 -15.38 2.64 -27.32
C VAL A 120 -15.72 3.96 -26.67
N SER A 121 -16.50 3.91 -25.59
CA SER A 121 -16.71 5.08 -24.73
C SER A 121 -15.50 5.27 -23.81
N ALA A 122 -14.97 6.48 -23.78
CA ALA A 122 -14.02 6.94 -22.78
C ALA A 122 -14.63 8.08 -21.97
N TYR A 123 -14.14 8.27 -20.75
CA TYR A 123 -14.62 9.30 -19.84
C TYR A 123 -13.43 10.19 -19.53
N TYR A 124 -13.48 11.47 -19.93
CA TYR A 124 -12.40 12.42 -19.73
C TYR A 124 -12.71 13.37 -18.57
N ASN A 125 -11.67 13.81 -17.87
CA ASN A 125 -11.77 14.82 -16.83
C ASN A 125 -12.02 16.20 -17.45
N PRO A 126 -13.17 16.86 -17.19
CA PRO A 126 -13.45 18.19 -17.76
C PRO A 126 -12.47 19.28 -17.31
N GLU A 127 -11.85 19.12 -16.13
CA GLU A 127 -10.84 20.05 -15.62
C GLU A 127 -9.46 19.80 -16.22
N ASN A 128 -9.21 18.60 -16.74
CA ASN A 128 -7.96 18.20 -17.39
C ASN A 128 -8.22 17.16 -18.48
N PRO A 129 -8.53 17.59 -19.72
CA PRO A 129 -8.90 16.68 -20.80
C PRO A 129 -7.81 15.70 -21.23
N ALA A 130 -6.54 15.87 -20.80
CA ALA A 130 -5.50 14.87 -21.01
C ALA A 130 -5.66 13.61 -20.14
N GLN A 131 -6.55 13.66 -19.15
CA GLN A 131 -6.84 12.54 -18.27
C GLN A 131 -8.18 11.90 -18.67
N ALA A 132 -8.13 10.65 -19.11
CA ALA A 132 -9.32 9.87 -19.45
C ALA A 132 -9.21 8.42 -18.99
N VAL A 133 -10.36 7.76 -18.85
CA VAL A 133 -10.50 6.35 -18.44
C VAL A 133 -11.58 5.63 -19.25
N LEU A 134 -11.41 4.34 -19.55
CA LEU A 134 -12.42 3.54 -20.25
C LEU A 134 -13.51 3.01 -19.31
N GLU A 135 -13.12 2.59 -18.12
CA GLU A 135 -14.01 2.08 -17.07
C GLU A 135 -14.03 3.03 -15.87
N PRO A 136 -14.98 3.97 -15.81
CA PRO A 136 -15.09 4.91 -14.71
C PRO A 136 -15.57 4.24 -13.42
N GLY A 137 -15.33 4.91 -12.29
CA GLY A 137 -15.76 4.44 -10.99
C GLY A 137 -14.79 3.49 -10.30
N PHE A 138 -15.16 3.10 -9.09
CA PHE A 138 -14.41 2.11 -8.31
C PHE A 138 -14.79 0.69 -8.73
N LYS A 139 -13.80 -0.12 -9.13
CA LYS A 139 -13.99 -1.56 -9.40
C LYS A 139 -13.28 -2.40 -8.35
N LEU A 140 -13.85 -3.55 -7.98
CA LEU A 140 -13.22 -4.52 -7.06
C LEU A 140 -11.81 -4.93 -7.50
N ARG A 141 -11.55 -4.96 -8.82
CA ARG A 141 -10.22 -5.24 -9.40
C ARG A 141 -9.14 -4.21 -9.01
N SER A 142 -9.55 -3.02 -8.57
CA SER A 142 -8.67 -1.92 -8.14
C SER A 142 -8.17 -2.07 -6.69
N LEU A 143 -8.74 -3.00 -5.91
CA LEU A 143 -8.46 -3.17 -4.48
C LEU A 143 -7.03 -3.63 -4.16
N HIS A 144 -6.34 -4.27 -5.10
CA HIS A 144 -4.97 -4.77 -4.88
C HIS A 144 -3.97 -3.66 -4.52
N ALA A 145 -4.21 -2.41 -4.93
CA ALA A 145 -3.37 -1.27 -4.56
C ALA A 145 -3.44 -0.91 -3.06
N LEU A 146 -4.51 -1.28 -2.35
CA LEU A 146 -4.74 -0.92 -0.96
C LEU A 146 -4.15 -1.92 0.05
N ALA A 147 -3.95 -3.18 -0.36
CA ALA A 147 -3.53 -4.26 0.53
C ALA A 147 -2.12 -4.08 1.12
N ASN A 148 -1.23 -3.37 0.42
CA ASN A 148 0.17 -3.22 0.84
C ASN A 148 0.38 -2.18 1.96
N VAL A 149 -0.58 -1.28 2.19
CA VAL A 149 -0.45 -0.19 3.17
C VAL A 149 -0.78 -0.67 4.59
N GLY A 150 -1.78 -1.55 4.75
CA GLY A 150 -2.21 -2.05 6.07
C GLY A 150 -1.20 -3.00 6.72
N LEU A 151 -0.47 -3.78 5.93
CA LEU A 151 0.46 -4.79 6.43
C LEU A 151 1.71 -4.15 7.08
N GLY A 152 2.26 -3.08 6.49
CA GLY A 152 3.42 -2.38 7.05
C GLY A 152 3.12 -1.73 8.40
N PHE A 153 1.94 -1.15 8.56
CA PHE A 153 1.51 -0.51 9.81
C PHE A 153 1.26 -1.54 10.93
N ALA A 154 0.66 -2.69 10.59
CA ALA A 154 0.44 -3.78 11.54
C ALA A 154 1.77 -4.38 12.06
N ILE A 155 2.78 -4.51 11.20
CA ILE A 155 4.12 -4.98 11.59
C ILE A 155 4.79 -3.97 12.54
N ALA A 156 4.71 -2.68 12.24
CA ALA A 156 5.27 -1.63 13.10
C ALA A 156 4.63 -1.61 14.50
N LEU A 157 3.29 -1.73 14.59
CA LEU A 157 2.58 -1.80 15.87
C LEU A 157 2.89 -3.08 16.65
N GLY A 158 3.05 -4.22 15.96
CA GLY A 158 3.43 -5.48 16.58
C GLY A 158 4.81 -5.43 17.24
N VAL A 159 5.78 -4.78 16.59
CA VAL A 159 7.14 -4.60 17.14
C VAL A 159 7.14 -3.69 18.38
N LEU A 160 6.37 -2.60 18.35
CA LEU A 160 6.21 -1.70 19.51
C LEU A 160 5.53 -2.40 20.69
N GLY A 161 4.50 -3.22 20.43
CA GLY A 161 3.80 -3.99 21.46
C GLY A 161 4.66 -5.10 22.09
N ALA A 162 5.48 -5.79 21.30
CA ALA A 162 6.36 -6.86 21.80
C ALA A 162 7.47 -6.33 22.74
N GLY A 163 8.01 -5.14 22.45
CA GLY A 163 9.00 -4.48 23.33
C GLY A 163 8.43 -4.13 24.71
N PHE A 164 7.14 -3.78 24.79
CA PHE A 164 6.45 -3.48 26.04
C PHE A 164 6.20 -4.72 26.92
N TRP A 165 6.02 -5.90 26.32
CA TRP A 165 5.72 -7.14 27.04
C TRP A 165 6.96 -7.83 27.64
N LEU A 166 8.14 -7.66 27.03
CA LEU A 166 9.38 -8.34 27.45
C LEU A 166 10.14 -7.64 28.60
N ASP A 167 9.99 -6.32 28.77
CA ASP A 167 10.56 -5.57 29.90
C ASP A 167 9.58 -4.47 30.34
N PRO A 168 8.50 -4.84 31.05
CA PRO A 168 7.50 -3.87 31.45
C PRO A 168 8.09 -2.84 32.42
N PRO A 169 7.88 -1.53 32.19
CA PRO A 169 8.48 -0.47 33.01
C PRO A 169 8.04 -0.55 34.49
N PHE A 170 6.88 -1.13 34.77
CA PHE A 170 6.33 -1.30 36.10
C PHE A 170 7.00 -2.41 36.92
N ALA A 171 7.65 -3.40 36.30
CA ALA A 171 8.36 -4.45 37.04
C ALA A 171 9.62 -3.92 37.76
N LYS A 172 10.22 -2.83 37.25
CA LYS A 172 11.35 -2.18 37.92
C LYS A 172 10.90 -1.31 39.09
N LEU A 173 9.70 -0.74 39.00
CA LEU A 173 9.13 0.09 40.06
C LEU A 173 8.76 -0.75 41.29
N SER A 174 8.20 -1.96 41.10
CA SER A 174 7.86 -2.84 42.22
C SER A 174 9.08 -3.32 43.01
N VAL A 175 10.18 -3.64 42.33
CA VAL A 175 11.44 -4.08 42.97
C VAL A 175 12.07 -2.95 43.79
N ILE A 176 12.07 -1.72 43.27
CA ILE A 176 12.60 -0.55 43.99
C ILE A 176 11.73 -0.23 45.20
N GLN A 177 10.40 -0.26 45.04
CA GLN A 177 9.45 -0.05 46.13
C GLN A 177 9.69 -1.06 47.26
N GLN A 178 9.81 -2.34 46.91
CA GLN A 178 10.06 -3.43 47.86
C GLN A 178 11.39 -3.24 48.62
N SER A 179 12.48 -2.81 47.96
CA SER A 179 13.74 -2.59 48.66
C SER A 179 13.67 -1.37 49.59
N THR A 180 12.95 -0.32 49.20
CA THR A 180 12.76 0.85 50.06
C THR A 180 11.89 0.55 51.27
N ASP A 181 10.89 -0.32 51.13
CA ASP A 181 10.02 -0.70 52.24
C ASP A 181 10.78 -1.56 53.27
N VAL A 182 11.57 -2.54 52.81
CA VAL A 182 12.44 -3.35 53.69
C VAL A 182 13.47 -2.49 54.41
N ALA A 183 14.07 -1.51 53.73
CA ALA A 183 15.03 -0.60 54.35
C ALA A 183 14.37 0.29 55.42
N LYS A 184 13.14 0.78 55.17
CA LYS A 184 12.37 1.55 56.16
C LYS A 184 12.02 0.71 57.39
N GLU A 185 11.58 -0.54 57.20
CA GLU A 185 11.26 -1.44 58.31
C GLU A 185 12.50 -1.76 59.16
N ALA A 186 13.66 -1.98 58.53
CA ALA A 186 14.90 -2.23 59.26
C ALA A 186 15.31 -1.03 60.12
N LEU A 187 15.19 0.19 59.60
CA LEU A 187 15.49 1.42 60.35
C LEU A 187 14.55 1.63 61.54
N LEU A 188 13.24 1.40 61.36
CA LEU A 188 12.25 1.49 62.43
C LEU A 188 12.47 0.42 63.52
N ALA A 189 12.92 -0.78 63.13
CA ALA A 189 13.26 -1.85 64.05
C ALA A 189 14.55 -1.58 64.85
N GLU A 190 15.47 -0.79 64.31
CA GLU A 190 16.69 -0.38 65.00
C GLU A 190 16.43 0.79 65.97
N GLU A 191 15.62 1.77 65.55
CA GLU A 191 15.19 2.90 66.39
C GLU A 191 14.35 2.47 67.59
N SER A 192 13.55 1.40 67.47
CA SER A 192 12.76 0.85 68.58
C SER A 192 13.56 -0.02 69.57
N ARG A 193 14.83 -0.34 69.26
CA ARG A 193 15.72 -1.13 70.13
C ARG A 193 16.73 -0.29 70.93
N GLY A 194 16.91 0.98 70.58
CA GLY A 194 17.75 1.95 71.30
C GLY A 194 16.95 2.73 72.33
#